data_AF-A0AAU4YC44-F1
#
_entry.id   AF-A0AAU4YC44-F1
#
_cell.length_a   1.000
_cell.length_b   1.000
_cell.length_c   1.000
_cell.angle_alpha   90.00
_cell.angle_beta   90.00
_cell.angle_gamma   90.00
#
_symmetry.space_group_name_H-M   'P 1'
#
loop_
_entity.id
_entity.type
_entity.pdbx_description
1 polymer ?
#
loop_
_entity_poly.entity_id
_entity_poly.type
_entity_poly.pdbx_seq_one_letter_code
_entity_poly.pdbx_strand_id
1 'polypeptide(L)'
;MSVAPRSVGRRERNKQEKLDRIVAAASELFAEHGVDDVTTQQIADKADIGTGTLFLYAKTKGELLLLVQNAKYAEALQQGRADAETVPDVLDAVIAIVRPIVECNRVQIDNGRTYLREMVFGDPEEPRHGAALAIVAQTEEAIAAVLRRDERVSEGDAATLAHIVSAVMFLSTAASVNIALSVEEIVQEIRRQVDVLLPR
;
A
#
# COMPACT_ATOMS: atom_id res chain seq x y z
N MET A 1 -40.86 -13.77 4.22
CA MET A 1 -40.56 -13.67 2.77
C MET A 1 -39.06 -13.59 2.62
N SER A 2 -38.43 -14.65 2.10
CA SER A 2 -36.97 -14.74 1.95
C SER A 2 -36.55 -13.98 0.70
N VAL A 3 -35.72 -12.95 0.84
CA VAL A 3 -35.13 -12.22 -0.28
C VAL A 3 -33.97 -13.07 -0.81
N ALA A 4 -34.17 -13.75 -1.94
CA ALA A 4 -33.09 -14.40 -2.66
C ALA A 4 -32.08 -13.34 -3.14
N PRO A 5 -30.76 -13.58 -3.03
CA PRO A 5 -29.76 -12.64 -3.49
C PRO A 5 -29.91 -12.43 -5.01
N ARG A 6 -30.05 -11.18 -5.43
CA ARG A 6 -30.12 -10.81 -6.86
C ARG A 6 -28.82 -11.24 -7.53
N SER A 7 -28.91 -12.23 -8.42
CA SER A 7 -27.80 -12.65 -9.28
C SER A 7 -27.23 -11.44 -10.04
N VAL A 8 -25.93 -11.19 -9.91
CA VAL A 8 -25.21 -10.10 -10.57
C VAL A 8 -25.53 -10.11 -12.08
N GLY A 9 -26.04 -8.99 -12.60
CA GLY A 9 -26.47 -8.88 -14.00
C GLY A 9 -25.32 -9.09 -14.99
N ARG A 10 -25.61 -9.56 -16.21
CA ARG A 10 -24.61 -9.83 -17.27
C ARG A 10 -23.66 -8.66 -17.52
N ARG A 11 -24.18 -7.42 -17.48
CA ARG A 11 -23.38 -6.21 -17.65
C ARG A 11 -22.31 -6.04 -16.56
N GLU A 12 -22.66 -6.34 -15.32
CA GLU A 12 -21.76 -6.16 -14.18
C GLU A 12 -20.69 -7.26 -14.18
N ARG A 13 -21.05 -8.50 -14.53
CA ARG A 13 -20.06 -9.57 -14.73
C ARG A 13 -19.05 -9.23 -15.83
N ASN A 14 -19.53 -8.78 -16.99
CA ASN A 14 -18.65 -8.37 -18.09
C ASN A 14 -17.73 -7.19 -17.71
N LYS A 15 -18.20 -6.29 -16.82
CA LYS A 15 -17.40 -5.17 -16.31
C LYS A 15 -16.31 -5.68 -15.37
N GLN A 16 -16.65 -6.60 -14.46
CA GLN A 16 -15.70 -7.21 -13.54
C GLN A 16 -14.64 -8.03 -14.28
N GLU A 17 -15.04 -8.88 -15.23
CA GLU A 17 -14.11 -9.68 -16.05
C GLU A 17 -13.08 -8.78 -16.78
N LYS A 18 -13.51 -7.62 -17.28
CA LYS A 18 -12.59 -6.65 -17.91
C LYS A 18 -11.65 -6.03 -16.89
N LEU A 19 -12.16 -5.65 -15.73
CA LEU A 19 -11.34 -5.11 -14.64
C LEU A 19 -10.28 -6.12 -14.21
N ASP A 20 -10.64 -7.39 -14.06
CA ASP A 20 -9.71 -8.46 -13.67
C ASP A 20 -8.61 -8.65 -14.71
N ARG A 21 -8.94 -8.63 -16.01
CA ARG A 21 -7.94 -8.67 -17.10
C ARG A 21 -7.00 -7.46 -17.08
N ILE A 22 -7.54 -6.26 -16.84
CA ILE A 22 -6.75 -5.02 -16.71
C ILE A 22 -5.76 -5.14 -15.55
N VAL A 23 -6.26 -5.53 -14.37
CA VAL A 23 -5.45 -5.65 -13.15
C VAL A 23 -4.36 -6.71 -13.34
N ALA A 24 -4.68 -7.88 -13.91
CA ALA A 24 -3.71 -8.92 -14.18
C ALA A 24 -2.61 -8.44 -15.15
N ALA A 25 -3.00 -7.86 -16.29
CA ALA A 25 -2.06 -7.37 -17.30
C ALA A 25 -1.14 -6.27 -16.75
N ALA A 26 -1.71 -5.29 -16.04
CA ALA A 26 -0.95 -4.20 -15.43
C ALA A 26 -0.02 -4.71 -14.32
N SER A 27 -0.50 -5.64 -13.48
CA SER A 27 0.31 -6.25 -12.41
C SER A 27 1.55 -6.94 -12.95
N GLU A 28 1.40 -7.72 -14.00
CA GLU A 28 2.50 -8.46 -14.61
C GLU A 28 3.50 -7.52 -15.26
N LEU A 29 3.03 -6.59 -16.11
CA LEU A 29 3.92 -5.66 -16.81
C LEU A 29 4.66 -4.72 -15.84
N PHE A 30 3.97 -4.18 -14.84
CA PHE A 30 4.63 -3.35 -13.84
C PHE A 30 5.63 -4.14 -12.99
N ALA A 31 5.35 -5.39 -12.64
CA ALA A 31 6.30 -6.22 -11.89
C ALA A 31 7.55 -6.54 -12.71
N GLU A 32 7.40 -6.83 -14.01
CA GLU A 32 8.50 -7.22 -14.89
C GLU A 32 9.38 -6.04 -15.32
N HIS A 33 8.77 -4.90 -15.66
CA HIS A 33 9.47 -3.78 -16.29
C HIS A 33 9.53 -2.51 -15.43
N GLY A 34 8.75 -2.44 -14.34
CA GLY A 34 8.55 -1.19 -13.61
C GLY A 34 7.60 -0.24 -14.32
N VAL A 35 7.01 0.69 -13.58
CA VAL A 35 5.96 1.58 -14.07
C VAL A 35 6.45 2.52 -15.16
N ASP A 36 7.70 2.98 -15.09
CA ASP A 36 8.24 3.96 -16.03
C ASP A 36 8.39 3.40 -17.44
N ASP A 37 8.79 2.14 -17.56
CA ASP A 37 9.01 1.45 -18.84
C ASP A 37 7.74 0.81 -19.45
N VAL A 38 6.60 0.93 -18.76
CA VAL A 38 5.30 0.41 -19.22
C VAL A 38 4.39 1.54 -19.72
N THR A 39 3.79 1.31 -20.88
CA THR A 39 2.77 2.19 -21.48
C THR A 39 1.36 1.65 -21.26
N THR A 40 0.37 2.55 -21.26
CA THR A 40 -1.05 2.16 -21.20
C THR A 40 -1.50 1.38 -22.43
N GLN A 41 -0.85 1.57 -23.59
CA GLN A 41 -1.09 0.78 -24.80
C GLN A 41 -0.68 -0.68 -24.61
N GLN A 42 0.53 -0.95 -24.10
CA GLN A 42 0.98 -2.31 -23.81
C GLN A 42 0.04 -3.05 -22.85
N ILE A 43 -0.46 -2.35 -21.83
CA ILE A 43 -1.43 -2.92 -20.88
C ILE A 43 -2.76 -3.22 -21.58
N ALA A 44 -3.27 -2.30 -22.39
CA ALA A 44 -4.52 -2.49 -23.13
C ALA A 44 -4.43 -3.68 -24.10
N ASP A 45 -3.31 -3.79 -24.82
CA ASP A 45 -3.04 -4.90 -25.75
C ASP A 45 -2.98 -6.23 -25.00
N LYS A 46 -2.25 -6.29 -23.88
CA LYS A 46 -2.15 -7.50 -23.05
C LYS A 46 -3.48 -7.90 -22.39
N ALA A 47 -4.29 -6.92 -22.01
CA ALA A 47 -5.63 -7.14 -21.45
C ALA A 47 -6.71 -7.42 -22.53
N ASP A 48 -6.35 -7.39 -23.81
CA ASP A 48 -7.27 -7.56 -24.95
C ASP A 48 -8.47 -6.60 -24.86
N ILE A 49 -8.15 -5.30 -24.78
CA ILE A 49 -9.11 -4.19 -24.81
C ILE A 49 -8.53 -2.99 -25.58
N GLY A 50 -9.40 -2.06 -26.00
CA GLY A 50 -8.93 -0.77 -26.50
C GLY A 50 -8.45 0.15 -25.37
N THR A 51 -7.45 0.99 -25.63
CA THR A 51 -6.96 2.01 -24.68
C THR A 51 -8.06 2.95 -24.19
N GLY A 52 -8.98 3.36 -25.06
CA GLY A 52 -10.16 4.13 -24.65
C GLY A 52 -11.05 3.40 -23.62
N THR A 53 -11.10 2.06 -23.66
CA THR A 53 -11.80 1.26 -22.63
C THR A 53 -10.99 1.23 -21.34
N LEU A 54 -9.66 1.12 -21.40
CA LEU A 54 -8.79 1.17 -20.21
C LEU A 54 -9.00 2.47 -19.42
N PHE A 55 -9.10 3.61 -20.11
CA PHE A 55 -9.32 4.91 -19.49
C PHE A 55 -10.69 5.07 -18.80
N LEU A 56 -11.64 4.16 -19.03
CA LEU A 56 -12.89 4.10 -18.25
C LEU A 56 -12.69 3.50 -16.84
N TYR A 57 -11.58 2.81 -16.61
CA TYR A 57 -11.25 2.17 -15.33
C TYR A 57 -10.13 2.89 -14.57
N ALA A 58 -9.19 3.52 -15.27
CA ALA A 58 -8.12 4.33 -14.71
C ALA A 58 -7.75 5.45 -15.69
N LYS A 59 -7.92 6.72 -15.31
CA LYS A 59 -7.70 7.87 -16.19
C LYS A 59 -6.22 8.11 -16.46
N THR A 60 -5.35 7.69 -15.55
CA THR A 60 -3.90 7.88 -15.66
C THR A 60 -3.15 6.56 -15.41
N LYS A 61 -1.88 6.50 -15.83
CA LYS A 61 -0.98 5.40 -15.48
C LYS A 61 -0.77 5.31 -13.96
N GLY A 62 -0.79 6.45 -13.26
CA GLY A 62 -0.73 6.53 -11.79
C GLY A 62 -1.95 5.89 -11.12
N GLU A 63 -3.16 6.22 -11.57
CA GLU A 63 -4.39 5.56 -11.06
C GLU A 63 -4.39 4.06 -11.34
N LEU A 64 -3.85 3.62 -12.48
CA LEU A 64 -3.71 2.21 -12.82
C LEU A 64 -2.70 1.50 -11.91
N LEU A 65 -1.61 2.18 -11.55
CA LEU A 65 -0.65 1.68 -10.55
C LEU A 65 -1.31 1.55 -9.17
N LEU A 66 -2.03 2.57 -8.71
CA LEU A 66 -2.78 2.52 -7.44
C LEU A 66 -3.81 1.39 -7.44
N LEU A 67 -4.55 1.22 -8.54
CA LEU A 67 -5.53 0.14 -8.70
C LEU A 67 -4.92 -1.25 -8.45
N VAL A 68 -3.71 -1.47 -8.96
CA VAL A 68 -2.97 -2.74 -8.80
C VAL A 68 -2.34 -2.88 -7.41
N GLN A 69 -1.76 -1.80 -6.88
CA GLN A 69 -0.93 -1.84 -5.69
C GLN A 69 -1.74 -1.76 -4.38
N ASN A 70 -2.89 -1.07 -4.37
CA ASN A 70 -3.71 -0.89 -3.16
C ASN A 70 -4.06 -2.24 -2.50
N ALA A 71 -4.41 -3.25 -3.30
CA ALA A 71 -4.71 -4.57 -2.79
C ALA A 71 -3.50 -5.23 -2.11
N LYS A 72 -2.31 -5.09 -2.69
CA LYS A 72 -1.05 -5.64 -2.14
C LYS A 72 -0.65 -4.95 -0.84
N TYR A 73 -0.76 -3.62 -0.77
CA TYR A 73 -0.49 -2.88 0.46
C TYR A 73 -1.52 -3.19 1.56
N ALA A 74 -2.79 -3.36 1.20
CA ALA A 74 -3.81 -3.77 2.17
C ALA A 74 -3.53 -5.18 2.72
N GLU A 75 -3.13 -6.12 1.88
CA GLU A 75 -2.71 -7.47 2.28
C GLU A 75 -1.46 -7.44 3.19
N ALA A 76 -0.45 -6.66 2.83
CA ALA A 76 0.75 -6.45 3.64
C ALA A 76 0.41 -5.90 5.04
N LEU A 77 -0.51 -4.94 5.12
CA LEU A 77 -0.99 -4.42 6.41
C LEU A 77 -1.72 -5.51 7.23
N GLN A 78 -2.57 -6.33 6.61
CA GLN A 78 -3.24 -7.42 7.33
C GLN A 78 -2.24 -8.45 7.86
N GLN A 79 -1.24 -8.81 7.05
CA GLN A 79 -0.16 -9.70 7.49
C GLN A 79 0.59 -9.10 8.69
N GLY A 80 1.01 -7.84 8.60
CA GLY A 80 1.73 -7.18 9.68
C GLY A 80 0.91 -7.03 10.97
N ARG A 81 -0.40 -6.82 10.87
CA ARG A 81 -1.31 -6.85 12.03
C ARG A 81 -1.31 -8.21 12.71
N ALA A 82 -1.47 -9.29 11.93
CA ALA A 82 -1.47 -10.66 12.45
C ALA A 82 -0.13 -11.01 13.12
N ASP A 83 0.98 -10.64 12.49
CA ASP A 83 2.32 -10.89 13.05
C ASP A 83 2.51 -10.16 14.39
N ALA A 84 2.11 -8.89 14.46
CA ALA A 84 2.24 -8.06 15.66
C ALA A 84 1.41 -8.54 16.86
N GLU A 85 0.33 -9.29 16.67
CA GLU A 85 -0.45 -9.90 17.76
C GLU A 85 0.35 -10.93 18.56
N THR A 86 1.30 -11.60 17.89
CA THR A 86 2.11 -12.66 18.50
C THR A 86 3.40 -12.14 19.17
N VAL A 87 3.67 -10.85 19.03
CA VAL A 87 4.92 -10.21 19.48
C VAL A 87 4.66 -9.38 20.75
N PRO A 88 5.23 -9.75 21.91
CA PRO A 88 5.00 -9.03 23.16
C PRO A 88 5.72 -7.68 23.25
N ASP A 89 6.95 -7.60 22.74
CA ASP A 89 7.75 -6.38 22.76
C ASP A 89 7.14 -5.33 21.82
N VAL A 90 7.00 -4.09 22.30
CA VAL A 90 6.31 -3.02 21.57
C VAL A 90 7.07 -2.61 20.32
N LEU A 91 8.39 -2.46 20.40
CA LEU A 91 9.20 -2.09 19.24
C LEU A 91 9.16 -3.19 18.19
N ASP A 92 9.35 -4.44 18.59
CA ASP A 92 9.27 -5.59 17.69
C ASP A 92 7.89 -5.71 17.04
N ALA A 93 6.81 -5.47 17.78
CA ALA A 93 5.45 -5.51 17.26
C ALA A 93 5.17 -4.37 16.26
N VAL A 94 5.72 -3.16 16.48
CA VAL A 94 5.66 -2.08 15.49
C VAL A 94 6.41 -2.48 14.22
N ILE A 95 7.60 -3.06 14.37
CA ILE A 95 8.40 -3.53 13.23
C ILE A 95 7.72 -4.69 12.48
N ALA A 96 6.96 -5.54 13.17
CA ALA A 96 6.14 -6.58 12.54
C ALA A 96 5.06 -5.99 11.62
N ILE A 97 4.50 -4.81 11.94
CA ILE A 97 3.58 -4.10 11.04
C ILE A 97 4.33 -3.45 9.86
N VAL A 98 5.47 -2.82 10.13
CA VAL A 98 6.24 -2.06 9.13
C VAL A 98 6.86 -2.97 8.06
N ARG A 99 7.41 -4.11 8.45
CA ARG A 99 8.22 -4.96 7.56
C ARG A 99 7.46 -5.41 6.30
N PRO A 100 6.25 -6.00 6.37
CA PRO A 100 5.52 -6.40 5.16
C PRO A 100 5.22 -5.24 4.21
N ILE A 101 4.98 -4.03 4.74
CA ILE A 101 4.72 -2.83 3.94
C ILE A 101 5.99 -2.40 3.20
N VAL A 102 7.15 -2.42 3.87
CA VAL A 102 8.45 -2.15 3.25
C VAL A 102 8.76 -3.21 2.19
N GLU A 103 8.53 -4.49 2.49
CA GLU A 103 8.72 -5.58 1.53
C GLU A 103 7.84 -5.39 0.29
N CYS A 104 6.54 -5.12 0.48
CA CYS A 104 5.60 -4.82 -0.60
C CYS A 104 6.07 -3.64 -1.46
N ASN A 105 6.53 -2.56 -0.84
CA ASN A 105 7.07 -1.39 -1.54
C ASN A 105 8.30 -1.73 -2.39
N ARG A 106 9.17 -2.64 -1.89
CA ARG A 106 10.46 -2.94 -2.52
C ARG A 106 10.46 -4.14 -3.46
N VAL A 107 9.34 -4.85 -3.63
CA VAL A 107 9.20 -5.90 -4.67
C VAL A 107 9.65 -5.37 -6.04
N GLN A 108 9.23 -4.14 -6.35
CA GLN A 108 9.77 -3.37 -7.47
C GLN A 108 9.86 -1.90 -7.05
N ILE A 109 11.09 -1.43 -6.81
CA ILE A 109 11.42 -0.14 -6.20
C ILE A 109 10.78 1.04 -6.94
N ASP A 110 10.78 1.05 -8.28
CA ASP A 110 10.22 2.18 -9.04
C ASP A 110 8.69 2.23 -8.95
N ASN A 111 8.04 1.07 -8.87
CA ASN A 111 6.60 0.99 -8.60
C ASN A 111 6.27 1.47 -7.19
N GLY A 112 7.04 1.04 -6.19
CA GLY A 112 6.87 1.44 -4.80
C GLY A 112 6.99 2.95 -4.64
N ARG A 113 8.04 3.54 -5.19
CA ARG A 113 8.29 5.00 -5.13
C ARG A 113 7.24 5.79 -5.88
N THR A 114 6.85 5.34 -7.07
CA THR A 114 5.80 6.01 -7.85
C THR A 114 4.46 5.92 -7.15
N TYR A 115 4.11 4.77 -6.56
CA TYR A 115 2.91 4.61 -5.74
C TYR A 115 2.85 5.63 -4.60
N LEU A 116 3.95 5.78 -3.85
CA LEU A 116 4.02 6.75 -2.75
C LEU A 116 3.87 8.20 -3.25
N ARG A 117 4.44 8.52 -4.42
CA ARG A 117 4.30 9.83 -5.05
C ARG A 117 2.85 10.10 -5.48
N GLU A 118 2.21 9.15 -6.17
CA GLU A 118 0.81 9.29 -6.61
C GLU A 118 -0.12 9.42 -5.39
N MET A 119 0.11 8.64 -4.34
CA MET A 119 -0.65 8.71 -3.09
C MET A 119 -0.59 10.11 -2.44
N VAL A 120 0.59 10.75 -2.42
CA VAL A 120 0.78 12.05 -1.75
C VAL A 120 0.38 13.25 -2.59
N PHE A 121 0.63 13.22 -3.90
CA PHE A 121 0.47 14.39 -4.78
C PHE A 121 -0.73 14.30 -5.73
N GLY A 122 -1.49 13.21 -5.69
CA GLY A 122 -2.68 13.05 -6.51
C GLY A 122 -3.96 13.64 -5.90
N ASP A 123 -5.08 13.50 -6.62
CA ASP A 123 -6.38 14.03 -6.20
C ASP A 123 -7.04 13.07 -5.19
N PRO A 124 -7.22 13.49 -3.92
CA PRO A 124 -7.81 12.62 -2.89
C PRO A 124 -9.29 12.26 -3.16
N GLU A 125 -10.00 13.04 -3.99
CA GLU A 125 -11.38 12.74 -4.37
C GLU A 125 -11.47 11.58 -5.37
N GLU A 126 -10.35 11.19 -5.98
CA GLU A 126 -10.30 9.99 -6.82
C GLU A 126 -10.28 8.72 -5.96
N PRO A 127 -11.16 7.73 -6.22
CA PRO A 127 -11.35 6.58 -5.33
C PRO A 127 -10.09 5.78 -5.03
N ARG A 128 -9.10 5.78 -5.93
CA ARG A 128 -7.85 5.01 -5.76
C ARG A 128 -6.84 5.72 -4.87
N HIS A 129 -6.78 7.05 -4.96
CA HIS A 129 -5.99 7.87 -4.05
C HIS A 129 -6.59 7.83 -2.64
N GLY A 130 -7.90 7.99 -2.52
CA GLY A 130 -8.60 7.85 -1.24
C GLY A 130 -8.38 6.48 -0.59
N ALA A 131 -8.39 5.39 -1.38
CA ALA A 131 -8.09 4.06 -0.86
C ALA A 131 -6.63 3.90 -0.40
N ALA A 132 -5.66 4.49 -1.10
CA ALA A 132 -4.25 4.49 -0.68
C ALA A 132 -4.06 5.24 0.65
N LEU A 133 -4.68 6.42 0.79
CA LEU A 133 -4.66 7.21 2.03
C LEU A 133 -5.36 6.47 3.19
N ALA A 134 -6.45 5.76 2.91
CA ALA A 134 -7.10 4.93 3.91
C ALA A 134 -6.22 3.78 4.41
N ILE A 135 -5.34 3.22 3.57
CA ILE A 135 -4.36 2.19 4.00
C ILE A 135 -3.31 2.82 4.93
N VAL A 136 -2.86 4.05 4.66
CA VAL A 136 -1.95 4.78 5.55
C VAL A 136 -2.59 5.02 6.91
N ALA A 137 -3.83 5.54 6.94
CA ALA A 137 -4.56 5.75 8.18
C ALA A 137 -4.74 4.45 8.98
N GLN A 138 -5.10 3.35 8.32
CA GLN A 138 -5.23 2.04 8.96
C GLN A 138 -3.89 1.48 9.47
N THR A 139 -2.78 1.85 8.84
CA THR A 139 -1.43 1.51 9.30
C THR A 139 -1.08 2.27 10.57
N GLU A 140 -1.35 3.59 10.60
CA GLU A 140 -1.17 4.43 11.78
C GLU A 140 -2.03 3.94 12.96
N GLU A 141 -3.29 3.60 12.71
CA GLU A 141 -4.18 3.02 13.73
C GLU A 141 -3.62 1.72 14.32
N ALA A 142 -3.07 0.84 13.48
CA ALA A 142 -2.50 -0.42 13.91
C ALA A 142 -1.23 -0.21 14.75
N ILE A 143 -0.35 0.70 14.34
CA ILE A 143 0.84 1.07 15.09
C ILE A 143 0.45 1.72 16.42
N ALA A 144 -0.51 2.64 16.44
CA ALA A 144 -1.00 3.25 17.67
C ALA A 144 -1.59 2.21 18.64
N ALA A 145 -2.27 1.19 18.13
CA ALA A 145 -2.79 0.09 18.95
C ALA A 145 -1.68 -0.74 19.60
N VAL A 146 -0.57 -0.98 18.89
CA VAL A 146 0.61 -1.63 19.47
C VAL A 146 1.28 -0.75 20.51
N LEU A 147 1.46 0.54 20.23
CA LEU A 147 2.10 1.49 21.15
C LEU A 147 1.36 1.63 22.48
N ARG A 148 0.02 1.54 22.47
CA ARG A 148 -0.81 1.55 23.69
C ARG A 148 -0.66 0.31 24.58
N ARG A 149 0.07 -0.72 24.16
CA ARG A 149 0.43 -1.84 25.05
C ARG A 149 1.38 -1.40 26.16
N ASP A 150 2.13 -0.32 25.94
CA ASP A 150 2.96 0.31 26.97
C ASP A 150 2.12 1.30 27.79
N GLU A 151 1.91 1.00 29.08
CA GLU A 151 1.12 1.83 30.01
C GLU A 151 1.67 3.26 30.18
N ARG A 152 2.92 3.50 29.78
CA ARG A 152 3.56 4.83 29.85
C ARG A 152 3.16 5.73 28.68
N VAL A 153 2.58 5.19 27.62
CA VAL A 153 2.20 5.94 26.41
C VAL A 153 0.72 6.32 26.47
N SER A 154 0.42 7.62 26.47
CA SER A 154 -0.97 8.09 26.42
C SER A 154 -1.61 7.85 25.05
N GLU A 155 -2.94 7.89 24.96
CA GLU A 155 -3.64 7.71 23.68
C GLU A 155 -3.24 8.77 22.63
N GLY A 156 -3.10 10.04 23.05
CA GLY A 156 -2.68 11.13 22.18
C GLY A 156 -1.22 11.00 21.73
N ASP A 157 -0.34 10.55 22.63
CA ASP A 157 1.05 10.30 22.29
C ASP A 157 1.19 9.10 21.35
N ALA A 158 0.42 8.03 21.55
CA ALA A 158 0.42 6.86 20.68
C ALA A 158 0.03 7.20 19.24
N ALA A 159 -1.02 8.03 19.06
CA ALA A 159 -1.43 8.51 17.74
C ALA A 159 -0.34 9.38 17.08
N THR A 160 0.27 10.28 17.85
CA THR A 160 1.36 11.15 17.37
C THR A 160 2.59 10.33 16.99
N LEU A 161 3.00 9.39 17.83
CA LEU A 161 4.11 8.47 17.56
C LEU A 161 3.84 7.62 16.32
N ALA A 162 2.63 7.07 16.18
CA ALA A 162 2.27 6.29 14.99
C ALA A 162 2.39 7.11 13.69
N HIS A 163 1.95 8.37 13.72
CA HIS A 163 2.12 9.28 12.60
C HIS A 163 3.61 9.55 12.30
N ILE A 164 4.45 9.74 13.32
CA ILE A 164 5.91 9.91 13.14
C ILE A 164 6.52 8.63 12.53
N VAL A 165 6.16 7.44 13.01
CA VAL A 165 6.62 6.17 12.45
C VAL A 165 6.21 6.04 10.98
N SER A 166 4.97 6.39 10.64
CA SER A 166 4.45 6.44 9.27
C SER A 166 5.26 7.39 8.39
N ALA A 167 5.57 8.60 8.87
CA ALA A 167 6.40 9.57 8.16
C ALA A 167 7.85 9.09 7.96
N VAL A 168 8.45 8.46 8.97
CA VAL A 168 9.77 7.83 8.90
C VAL A 168 9.79 6.71 7.86
N MET A 169 8.79 5.82 7.89
CA MET A 169 8.65 4.74 6.92
C MET A 169 8.48 5.29 5.50
N PHE A 170 7.61 6.30 5.33
CA PHE A 170 7.39 6.95 4.04
C PHE A 170 8.68 7.53 3.48
N LEU A 171 9.41 8.34 4.25
CA LEU A 171 10.64 8.96 3.78
C LEU A 171 11.72 7.91 3.50
N SER A 172 11.84 6.90 4.37
CA SER A 172 12.82 5.81 4.21
C SER A 172 12.60 5.02 2.93
N THR A 173 11.34 4.78 2.54
CA THR A 173 10.98 4.00 1.34
C THR A 173 10.90 4.84 0.06
N ALA A 174 10.52 6.12 0.14
CA ALA A 174 10.37 7.00 -1.02
C ALA A 174 11.68 7.64 -1.51
N ALA A 175 12.59 7.95 -0.59
CA ALA A 175 13.76 8.78 -0.90
C ALA A 175 14.71 8.10 -1.90
N SER A 176 15.14 8.86 -2.92
CA SER A 176 16.05 8.34 -3.96
C SER A 176 17.42 7.92 -3.42
N VAL A 177 17.89 8.56 -2.35
CA VAL A 177 19.14 8.20 -1.67
C VAL A 177 19.12 6.77 -1.10
N ASN A 178 17.93 6.19 -0.91
CA ASN A 178 17.72 4.86 -0.35
C ASN A 178 17.41 3.78 -1.40
N ILE A 179 17.53 4.08 -2.71
CA ILE A 179 17.24 3.10 -3.78
C ILE A 179 18.14 1.86 -3.66
N ALA A 180 19.42 2.05 -3.36
CA ALA A 180 20.38 0.95 -3.25
C ALA A 180 20.23 0.10 -1.98
N LEU A 181 19.45 0.56 -0.99
CA LEU A 181 19.27 -0.14 0.27
C LEU A 181 18.34 -1.34 0.10
N SER A 182 18.73 -2.45 0.73
CA SER A 182 17.92 -3.65 0.89
C SER A 182 16.75 -3.40 1.85
N VAL A 183 15.75 -4.29 1.82
CA VAL A 183 14.64 -4.28 2.78
C VAL A 183 15.16 -4.27 4.21
N GLU A 184 16.17 -5.09 4.53
CA GLU A 184 16.68 -5.21 5.89
C GLU A 184 17.36 -3.91 6.36
N GLU A 185 18.16 -3.26 5.50
CA GLU A 185 18.76 -1.97 5.83
C GLU A 185 17.70 -0.89 6.10
N ILE A 186 16.63 -0.85 5.29
CA ILE A 186 15.50 0.07 5.52
C ILE A 186 14.79 -0.22 6.83
N VAL A 187 14.47 -1.49 7.11
CA VAL A 187 13.77 -1.88 8.33
C VAL A 187 14.62 -1.60 9.58
N GLN A 188 15.92 -1.86 9.53
CA GLN A 188 16.83 -1.54 10.64
C GLN A 188 16.96 -0.04 10.88
N GLU A 189 17.00 0.77 9.82
CA GLU A 189 17.03 2.22 9.97
C GLU A 189 15.73 2.76 10.56
N ILE A 190 14.57 2.26 10.12
CA ILE A 190 13.27 2.61 10.72
C ILE A 190 13.27 2.18 12.20
N ARG A 191 13.66 0.94 12.51
CA ARG A 191 13.72 0.42 13.88
C ARG A 191 14.55 1.30 14.81
N ARG A 192 15.74 1.70 14.38
CA ARG A 192 16.63 2.59 15.14
C ARG A 192 15.97 3.94 15.42
N GLN A 193 15.22 4.49 14.46
CA GLN A 193 14.50 5.74 14.65
C GLN A 193 13.30 5.59 15.60
N VAL A 194 12.53 4.50 15.49
CA VAL A 194 11.40 4.21 16.40
C VAL A 194 11.87 3.99 17.83
N ASP A 195 12.96 3.23 18.03
CA ASP A 195 13.54 2.97 19.35
C ASP A 195 13.87 4.25 20.13
N VAL A 196 14.37 5.29 19.43
CA VAL A 196 14.67 6.59 20.04
C VAL A 196 13.41 7.33 20.51
N LEU A 197 12.26 7.06 19.91
CA LEU A 197 10.99 7.71 20.23
C LEU A 197 10.26 7.05 21.42
N LEU A 198 10.59 5.79 21.73
CA LEU A 198 9.91 5.06 22.78
C LEU A 198 10.41 5.44 24.18
N PRO A 199 9.52 5.48 25.18
CA PRO A 199 9.91 5.73 26.57
C PRO A 199 10.79 4.59 27.10
N ARG A 200 11.85 4.97 27.84
CA ARG A 200 12.77 4.04 28.50
C ARG A 200 12.26 3.58 29.83
#